data_AF-A0A535KTN6-F1
#
_entry.id   AF-A0A535KTN6-F1
#
_cell.length_a   1.000
_cell.length_b   1.000
_cell.length_c   1.000
_cell.angle_alpha   90.00
_cell.angle_beta   90.00
_cell.angle_gamma   90.00
#
_symmetry.space_group_name_H-M   'P 1'
#
loop_
_entity.id
_entity.type
_entity.pdbx_description
1 polymer ?
#
loop_
_entity_poly.entity_id
_entity_poly.type
_entity_poly.pdbx_seq_one_letter_code
_entity_poly.pdbx_strand_id
1 'polypeptide(L)'
;MTAQDSNQNFRDSVSLSRLVDPRPTLENLARNTGMTYEDVVHHALVRYASSGAEALLAMEPQALRDLIAARKAEDWAKVAALIDWLEAGLESPEWH
;
A
#
# COMPACT_ATOMS: atom_id res chain seq x y z
N MET A 1 -20.45 -3.54 14.16
CA MET A 1 -19.00 -3.60 14.42
C MET A 1 -18.55 -2.22 14.83
N THR A 2 -18.07 -2.04 16.06
CA THR A 2 -17.59 -0.74 16.54
C THR A 2 -16.22 -0.44 15.93
N ALA A 3 -15.85 0.84 15.79
CA ALA A 3 -14.57 1.27 15.20
C ALA A 3 -13.31 0.70 15.90
N GLN A 4 -13.49 0.10 17.07
CA GLN A 4 -12.44 -0.51 17.88
C GLN A 4 -11.91 -1.82 17.25
N ASP A 5 -12.79 -2.61 16.63
CA ASP A 5 -12.44 -3.87 15.93
C ASP A 5 -11.76 -3.63 14.57
N SER A 6 -12.07 -2.52 13.89
CA SER A 6 -11.60 -2.25 12.52
C SER A 6 -10.07 -2.13 12.38
N ASN A 7 -9.37 -1.85 13.48
CA ASN A 7 -7.91 -1.63 13.47
C ASN A 7 -7.13 -2.72 14.21
N GLN A 8 -7.77 -3.81 14.65
CA GLN A 8 -7.09 -4.85 15.42
C GLN A 8 -5.99 -5.54 14.61
N ASN A 9 -6.29 -5.93 13.37
CA ASN A 9 -5.30 -6.53 12.45
C ASN A 9 -4.07 -5.61 12.22
N PHE A 10 -4.30 -4.30 12.16
CA PHE A 10 -3.20 -3.33 12.02
C PHE A 10 -2.34 -3.26 13.28
N ARG A 11 -2.95 -3.26 14.48
CA ARG A 11 -2.22 -3.29 15.76
C ARG A 11 -1.42 -4.56 15.94
N ASP A 12 -1.95 -5.69 15.50
CA ASP A 12 -1.27 -6.98 15.56
C ASP A 12 -0.06 -7.00 14.61
N SER A 13 -0.22 -6.47 13.39
CA SER A 13 0.88 -6.29 12.43
C SER A 13 1.98 -5.36 12.97
N VAL A 14 1.61 -4.24 13.60
CA VAL A 14 2.56 -3.34 14.28
C VAL A 14 3.28 -4.03 15.44
N SER A 15 2.62 -4.95 16.13
CA SER A 15 3.23 -5.71 17.22
C SER A 15 4.23 -6.74 16.69
N LEU A 16 3.88 -7.43 15.60
CA LEU A 16 4.78 -8.39 14.93
C LEU A 16 5.99 -7.71 14.30
N SER A 17 5.85 -6.52 13.72
CA SER A 17 6.97 -5.82 13.07
C SER A 17 8.11 -5.46 14.04
N ARG A 18 7.81 -5.32 15.34
CA ARG A 18 8.81 -5.06 16.39
C ARG A 18 9.77 -6.23 16.62
N LEU A 19 9.46 -7.42 16.10
CA LEU A 19 10.35 -8.58 16.16
C LEU A 19 11.53 -8.48 15.18
N VAL A 20 11.49 -7.53 14.25
CA VAL A 20 12.52 -7.32 13.24
C VAL A 20 13.16 -5.94 13.45
N ASP A 21 14.49 -5.90 13.56
CA ASP A 21 15.24 -4.65 13.58
C ASP A 21 15.79 -4.35 12.18
N PRO A 22 15.29 -3.32 11.47
CA PRO A 22 15.80 -2.96 10.16
C PRO A 22 17.11 -2.15 10.20
N ARG A 23 17.55 -1.69 11.37
CA ARG A 23 18.71 -0.78 11.52
C ARG A 23 19.99 -1.34 10.88
N PRO A 24 20.39 -2.60 11.08
CA PRO A 24 21.64 -3.11 10.51
C PRO A 24 21.69 -2.99 8.98
N THR A 25 20.57 -3.24 8.31
CA THR A 25 20.47 -3.12 6.84
C THR A 25 20.63 -1.68 6.39
N LEU A 26 19.96 -0.74 7.06
CA LEU A 26 20.00 0.68 6.72
C LEU A 26 21.37 1.31 7.03
N GLU A 27 22.02 0.90 8.11
CA GLU A 27 23.41 1.29 8.43
C GLU A 27 24.40 0.75 7.39
N ASN A 28 24.23 -0.50 6.93
CA ASN A 28 25.06 -1.06 5.86
C ASN A 28 24.90 -0.26 4.56
N LEU A 29 23.66 0.08 4.21
CA LEU A 29 23.36 0.86 3.02
C LEU A 29 23.97 2.27 3.10
N ALA A 30 23.84 2.95 4.24
CA ALA A 30 24.46 4.25 4.49
C ALA A 30 25.99 4.20 4.31
N ARG A 31 26.66 3.20 4.91
CA ARG A 31 28.11 3.02 4.73
C ARG A 31 28.51 2.78 3.28
N ASN A 32 27.75 1.96 2.56
CA ASN A 32 28.07 1.61 1.17
C ASN A 32 27.87 2.78 0.19
N THR A 33 26.94 3.68 0.49
CA THR A 33 26.64 4.86 -0.36
C THR A 33 27.36 6.13 0.08
N GLY A 34 28.04 6.10 1.23
CA GLY A 34 28.67 7.27 1.83
C GLY A 34 27.66 8.30 2.38
N MET A 35 26.41 7.90 2.59
CA MET A 35 25.33 8.73 3.12
C MET A 35 25.22 8.59 4.63
N THR A 36 24.47 9.50 5.27
CA THR A 36 24.11 9.34 6.68
C THR A 36 23.01 8.28 6.84
N TYR A 37 22.94 7.68 8.02
CA TYR A 37 21.87 6.74 8.34
C TYR A 37 20.49 7.42 8.24
N GLU A 38 20.41 8.66 8.70
CA GLU A 38 19.21 9.50 8.69
C GLU A 38 18.71 9.77 7.26
N ASP A 39 19.60 10.09 6.32
CA ASP A 39 19.24 10.32 4.91
C ASP A 39 18.65 9.06 4.26
N VAL A 40 19.26 7.90 4.55
CA VAL A 40 18.80 6.61 4.03
C VAL A 40 17.44 6.23 4.60
N VAL A 41 17.24 6.41 5.92
CA VAL A 41 15.95 6.17 6.58
C VAL A 41 14.89 7.08 6.01
N HIS A 42 15.18 8.38 5.89
CA HIS A 42 14.23 9.35 5.37
C HIS A 42 13.82 9.01 3.94
N HIS A 43 14.79 8.70 3.07
CA HIS A 43 14.52 8.29 1.69
C HIS A 43 13.68 7.01 1.63
N ALA A 44 13.99 5.99 2.44
CA ALA A 44 13.21 4.75 2.49
C ALA A 44 11.77 4.99 2.94
N LEU A 45 11.55 5.83 3.95
CA LEU A 45 10.22 6.21 4.43
C LEU A 45 9.43 7.03 3.40
N VAL A 46 10.09 7.98 2.72
CA VAL A 46 9.48 8.74 1.61
C VAL A 46 9.06 7.77 0.52
N ARG A 47 9.93 6.85 0.08
CA ARG A 47 9.59 5.87 -0.94
C ARG A 47 8.46 4.95 -0.50
N TYR A 48 8.43 4.50 0.75
CA TYR A 48 7.34 3.68 1.28
C TYR A 48 6.01 4.45 1.30
N ALA A 49 6.00 5.67 1.84
CA ALA A 49 4.80 6.51 1.89
C ALA A 49 4.31 6.89 0.48
N SER A 50 5.25 7.22 -0.41
CA SER A 50 4.99 7.46 -1.83
C SER A 50 4.56 6.20 -2.55
N SER A 51 5.02 5.01 -2.19
CA SER A 51 4.53 3.74 -2.76
C SER A 51 3.11 3.40 -2.30
N GLY A 52 2.70 3.86 -1.12
CA GLY A 52 1.29 3.85 -0.72
C GLY A 52 0.45 4.80 -1.58
N ALA A 53 1.01 5.93 -2.00
CA ALA A 53 0.40 6.83 -2.97
C ALA A 53 0.45 6.27 -4.40
N GLU A 54 1.52 5.60 -4.82
CA GLU A 54 1.65 4.95 -6.13
C GLU A 54 0.78 3.69 -6.23
N ALA A 55 0.58 2.91 -5.17
CA ALA A 55 -0.37 1.80 -5.13
C ALA A 55 -1.83 2.30 -5.20
N LEU A 56 -2.12 3.50 -4.70
CA LEU A 56 -3.38 4.20 -4.91
C LEU A 56 -3.51 4.80 -6.33
N LEU A 57 -2.39 5.06 -7.02
CA LEU A 57 -2.32 5.61 -8.38
C LEU A 57 -2.08 4.55 -9.47
N ALA A 58 -1.76 3.31 -9.10
CA ALA A 58 -1.63 2.14 -9.97
C ALA A 58 -2.98 1.48 -10.27
N MET A 59 -4.04 1.89 -9.57
CA MET A 59 -5.38 1.86 -10.15
C MET A 59 -5.47 3.02 -11.12
N GLU A 60 -5.72 2.76 -12.41
CA GLU A 60 -5.98 3.83 -13.37
C GLU A 60 -6.94 4.85 -12.73
N PRO A 61 -6.58 6.16 -12.66
CA PRO A 61 -7.32 7.16 -11.88
C PRO A 61 -8.80 7.23 -12.22
N GLN A 62 -9.21 6.72 -13.37
CA GLN A 62 -10.59 6.68 -13.81
C GLN A 62 -11.39 5.52 -13.18
N ALA A 63 -10.83 4.31 -13.07
CA ALA A 63 -11.52 3.15 -12.49
C ALA A 63 -11.84 3.36 -11.00
N LEU A 64 -10.89 3.94 -10.23
CA LEU A 64 -11.13 4.29 -8.82
C LEU A 64 -12.17 5.41 -8.68
N ARG A 65 -12.14 6.43 -9.55
CA ARG A 65 -13.14 7.50 -9.56
C ARG A 65 -14.53 6.96 -9.93
N ASP A 66 -14.62 6.02 -10.86
CA ASP A 66 -15.88 5.40 -11.29
C ASP A 66 -16.45 4.46 -10.22
N LEU A 67 -15.59 3.75 -9.48
CA LEU A 67 -16.00 2.94 -8.34
C LEU A 67 -16.55 3.80 -7.19
N ILE A 68 -15.88 4.91 -6.88
CA ILE A 68 -16.33 5.88 -5.87
C ILE A 68 -17.66 6.52 -6.30
N ALA A 69 -17.80 6.90 -7.57
CA ALA A 69 -19.03 7.48 -8.10
C ALA A 69 -20.20 6.47 -8.07
N ALA A 70 -19.97 5.23 -8.52
CA ALA A 70 -20.96 4.15 -8.49
C ALA A 70 -21.40 3.84 -7.06
N ARG A 71 -20.46 3.78 -6.11
CA ARG A 71 -20.79 3.55 -4.69
C ARG A 71 -21.64 4.67 -4.11
N LYS A 72 -21.34 5.94 -4.42
CA LYS A 72 -22.12 7.10 -3.95
C LYS A 72 -23.53 7.13 -4.57
N ALA A 73 -23.67 6.64 -5.79
CA ALA A 73 -24.96 6.50 -6.48
C ALA A 73 -25.72 5.21 -6.10
N GLU A 74 -25.15 4.37 -5.24
CA GLU A 74 -25.69 3.04 -4.87
C GLU A 74 -25.93 2.10 -6.07
N ASP A 75 -25.15 2.27 -7.15
CA ASP A 75 -25.16 1.40 -8.32
C ASP A 75 -24.26 0.17 -8.08
N TRP A 76 -24.82 -0.79 -7.35
CA TRP A 76 -24.10 -1.97 -6.90
C TRP A 76 -23.70 -2.93 -8.02
N ALA A 77 -24.47 -2.96 -9.11
CA ALA A 77 -24.13 -3.77 -10.28
C ALA A 77 -22.84 -3.27 -10.94
N LYS A 78 -22.71 -1.94 -11.08
CA LYS A 78 -21.48 -1.32 -11.61
C LYS A 78 -20.30 -1.47 -10.66
N VAL A 79 -20.52 -1.41 -9.34
CA VAL A 79 -19.48 -1.69 -8.34
C VAL A 79 -18.94 -3.11 -8.49
N ALA A 80 -19.81 -4.11 -8.61
CA ALA A 80 -19.40 -5.51 -8.79
C ALA A 80 -18.57 -5.69 -10.07
N ALA A 81 -19.05 -5.17 -11.20
CA ALA A 81 -18.34 -5.29 -12.48
C ALA A 81 -16.94 -4.66 -12.48
N LEU A 82 -16.77 -3.52 -11.78
CA LEU A 82 -15.46 -2.87 -11.63
C LEU A 82 -14.51 -3.68 -10.74
N ILE A 83 -15.04 -4.40 -9.74
CA ILE A 83 -14.25 -5.29 -8.87
C ILE A 83 -13.81 -6.54 -9.65
N ASP A 84 -14.72 -7.18 -10.38
CA ASP A 84 -14.42 -8.37 -11.19
C ASP A 84 -13.32 -8.08 -12.24
N TRP A 85 -13.35 -6.88 -12.84
CA TRP A 85 -12.32 -6.44 -13.78
C TRP A 85 -10.93 -6.27 -13.11
N LEU A 86 -10.89 -5.71 -11.90
CA LEU A 86 -9.65 -5.56 -11.14
C LEU A 86 -9.10 -6.94 -10.69
N GLU A 87 -9.99 -7.87 -10.32
CA GLU A 87 -9.63 -9.24 -9.96
C GLU A 87 -9.01 -9.98 -11.15
N ALA A 88 -9.57 -9.87 -12.35
CA ALA A 88 -9.01 -10.46 -13.56
C ALA A 88 -7.61 -9.93 -13.92
N GLY A 89 -7.33 -8.66 -13.60
CA GLY A 89 -6.00 -8.07 -13.76
C GLY A 89 -4.94 -8.66 -12.80
N LEU A 90 -5.35 -9.08 -11.61
CA LEU A 90 -4.46 -9.71 -10.61
C LEU A 90 -4.06 -11.15 -11.02
N GLU A 91 -4.90 -11.85 -11.77
CA GLU A 91 -4.64 -13.23 -12.22
C GLU A 91 -3.78 -13.31 -13.49
N SER A 92 -3.40 -12.17 -14.10
CA SER A 92 -2.63 -12.13 -15.35
C SER A 92 -1.12 -12.38 -15.10
N PRO A 93 -0.53 -13.47 -15.62
CA PRO A 93 0.83 -13.91 -15.28
C PRO A 93 1.99 -13.09 -15.90
N GLU A 94 1.69 -12.00 -16.62
CA GLU A 94 2.69 -11.21 -17.37
C GLU A 94 3.23 -9.97 -16.64
N TRP A 95 2.92 -9.80 -15.35
CA TRP A 95 3.30 -8.63 -14.54
C TRP A 95 4.21 -8.97 -13.34
N HIS A 96 5.29 -9.74 -13.58
CA HIS A 96 6.40 -9.94 -12.64
C HIS A 96 7.71 -9.36 -13.18
#